data_AF-A0A0Q5MQU3-F1
#
_entry.id   AF-A0A0Q5MQU3-F1
#
_cell.length_a   1.000
_cell.length_b   1.000
_cell.length_c   1.000
_cell.angle_alpha   90.00
_cell.angle_beta   90.00
_cell.angle_gamma   90.00
#
_symmetry.space_group_name_H-M   'P 1'
#
loop_
_entity.id
_entity.type
_entity.pdbx_description
1 polymer ?
#
loop_
_entity_poly.entity_id
_entity_poly.type
_entity_poly.pdbx_seq_one_letter_code
_entity_poly.pdbx_strand_id
1 'polypeptide(L)' 'MGVIEELRALDHVVDRLAEKYPAVPRQHIEDLVEQEHRTLDTGRVRDYIPILVEHAVKDRLRQ' A
#
# COMPACT_ATOMS: atom_id res chain seq x y z
N MET A 1 -4.02 10.42 -12.03
CA MET A 1 -3.47 10.72 -10.69
C MET A 1 -2.03 11.19 -10.84
N GLY A 2 -1.66 12.29 -10.19
CA GLY A 2 -0.26 12.72 -10.08
C GLY A 2 0.48 11.95 -8.98
N VAL A 3 1.81 11.90 -9.07
CA VAL A 3 2.68 11.16 -8.11
C VAL A 3 2.45 11.59 -6.65
N ILE A 4 2.19 12.88 -6.41
CA ILE A 4 1.92 13.40 -5.04
C ILE A 4 0.59 12.88 -4.51
N GLU A 5 -0.44 12.78 -5.35
CA GLU A 5 -1.75 12.25 -4.96
C GLU A 5 -1.65 10.75 -4.66
N GLU A 6 -0.85 10.04 -5.46
CA GLU A 6 -0.57 8.61 -5.29
C GLU A 6 0.09 8.32 -3.94
N LEU A 7 1.14 9.07 -3.58
CA LEU A 7 1.81 8.91 -2.28
C LEU A 7 0.86 9.16 -1.11
N ARG A 8 0.02 10.21 -1.17
CA ARG A 8 -1.01 10.43 -0.13
C ARG A 8 -2.03 9.30 -0.06
N ALA A 9 -2.41 8.74 -1.21
CA ALA A 9 -3.33 7.60 -1.23
C ALA A 9 -2.69 6.34 -0.62
N LEU A 10 -1.38 6.15 -0.79
CA LEU A 10 -0.62 5.07 -0.14
C LEU A 10 -0.49 5.30 1.38
N ASP A 11 -0.28 6.53 1.84
CA ASP A 11 -0.30 6.84 3.29
C ASP A 11 -1.65 6.46 3.90
N HIS A 12 -2.76 6.80 3.23
CA HIS A 12 -4.09 6.38 3.68
C HIS A 12 -4.30 4.86 3.64
N VAL A 13 -3.63 4.14 2.73
CA VAL A 13 -3.62 2.67 2.71
C VAL A 13 -2.91 2.14 3.96
N VAL A 14 -1.74 2.68 4.30
CA VAL A 14 -0.99 2.30 5.50
C VAL A 14 -1.85 2.51 6.76
N ASP A 15 -2.51 3.66 6.88
CA ASP A 15 -3.39 3.96 8.01
C ASP A 15 -4.51 2.91 8.16
N ARG A 16 -5.23 2.60 7.07
CA ARG A 16 -6.30 1.60 7.09
C ARG A 16 -5.79 0.20 7.44
N LEU A 17 -4.60 -0.16 6.95
CA LEU A 17 -3.99 -1.46 7.25
C LEU A 17 -3.55 -1.53 8.71
N ALA A 18 -2.96 -0.46 9.26
CA ALA A 18 -2.55 -0.40 10.67
C ALA A 18 -3.76 -0.48 11.62
N GLU A 19 -4.88 0.18 11.28
CA GLU A 19 -6.14 0.04 12.01
C GLU A 19 -6.70 -1.38 11.94
N LYS A 20 -6.62 -2.02 10.77
CA LYS A 20 -7.16 -3.37 10.56
C LYS A 20 -6.30 -4.47 11.19
N TYR A 21 -4.99 -4.29 11.23
CA TYR A 21 -4.01 -5.25 11.74
C TYR A 21 -3.22 -4.66 12.93
N PRO A 22 -3.87 -4.38 14.07
CA PRO A 22 -3.23 -3.68 15.19
C PRO A 22 -2.10 -4.47 15.87
N ALA A 23 -2.03 -5.78 15.63
CA ALA A 23 -0.96 -6.64 16.12
C ALA A 23 0.32 -6.56 15.27
N VAL A 24 0.25 -5.97 14.07
CA VAL A 24 1.37 -5.84 13.15
C VAL A 24 1.98 -4.44 13.34
N PRO A 25 3.31 -4.32 13.52
CA PRO A 25 3.95 -3.02 13.62
C PRO A 25 3.70 -2.17 12.38
N ARG A 26 3.36 -0.89 12.57
CA ARG A 26 3.13 0.05 11.46
C ARG A 26 4.29 0.09 10.46
N GLN A 27 5.53 0.10 10.95
CA GLN A 27 6.72 0.07 10.11
C GLN A 27 6.73 -1.14 9.16
N HIS A 28 6.30 -2.30 9.63
CA HIS A 28 6.24 -3.50 8.78
C HIS A 28 5.18 -3.34 7.68
N ILE A 29 4.05 -2.69 7.97
CA ILE A 29 3.02 -2.38 6.99
C ILE A 29 3.54 -1.38 5.95
N GLU A 30 4.26 -0.34 6.38
CA GLU A 30 4.91 0.64 5.49
C GLU A 30 5.91 -0.06 4.54
N ASP A 31 6.76 -0.92 5.08
CA ASP A 31 7.75 -1.67 4.29
C ASP A 31 7.08 -2.58 3.25
N LEU A 32 5.95 -3.22 3.60
CA LEU A 32 5.18 -4.04 2.67
C LEU A 32 4.52 -3.19 1.58
N VAL A 33 3.90 -2.07 1.95
CA VAL A 33 3.28 -1.13 0.99
C VAL A 33 4.32 -0.60 0.00
N GLU A 34 5.51 -0.20 0.46
CA GLU A 34 6.61 0.27 -0.39
C GLU A 34 7.12 -0.84 -1.32
N GLN A 35 7.26 -2.08 -0.82
CA GLN A 35 7.64 -3.23 -1.64
C GLN A 35 6.65 -3.47 -2.78
N GLU A 36 5.36 -3.58 -2.47
CA GLU A 36 4.32 -3.81 -3.50
C GLU A 36 4.21 -2.62 -4.46
N HIS A 37 4.32 -1.39 -3.97
CA HIS A 37 4.30 -0.19 -4.80
C HIS A 37 5.42 -0.20 -5.86
N ARG A 38 6.64 -0.54 -5.47
CA ARG A 38 7.79 -0.65 -6.39
C ARG A 38 7.58 -1.68 -7.50
N THR A 39 6.85 -2.77 -7.23
CA THR A 39 6.55 -3.78 -8.27
C THR A 39 5.64 -3.24 -9.37
N LEU A 40 4.88 -2.17 -9.09
CA LEU A 40 3.89 -1.57 -9.99
C LEU A 40 4.39 -0.28 -10.64
N ASP A 41 5.64 0.13 -10.38
CA ASP A 41 6.19 1.42 -10.83
C ASP A 41 6.35 1.52 -12.38
N THR A 42 6.23 0.41 -13.10
CA THR A 42 6.46 0.33 -14.55
C THR A 42 5.26 0.72 -15.44
N GLY A 43 4.15 1.19 -14.87
CA GLY A 43 2.89 1.49 -15.59
C GLY A 43 2.59 2.98 -15.79
N ARG A 44 1.96 3.32 -16.93
CA ARG A 44 1.40 4.67 -17.20
C ARG A 44 0.06 4.92 -16.48
N VAL A 45 -0.69 3.86 -16.18
CA VAL A 45 -1.97 3.95 -15.45
C VAL A 45 -1.70 3.76 -13.97
N ARG A 46 -1.93 4.82 -13.18
CA ARG A 46 -1.57 4.84 -11.76
C ARG A 46 -2.74 4.98 -10.79
N ASP A 47 -3.93 5.27 -11.29
CA ASP A 47 -5.12 5.53 -10.48
C ASP A 47 -5.54 4.32 -9.60
N TYR A 48 -5.15 3.10 -10.00
CA TYR A 48 -5.48 1.86 -9.31
C TYR A 48 -4.35 1.32 -8.42
N ILE A 49 -3.16 1.93 -8.46
CA ILE A 49 -1.99 1.46 -7.71
C ILE A 49 -2.29 1.33 -6.21
N PRO A 50 -2.90 2.33 -5.52
CA PRO A 50 -3.18 2.21 -4.08
C PRO A 50 -4.09 1.01 -3.73
N ILE A 51 -5.07 0.71 -4.59
CA ILE A 51 -6.02 -0.39 -4.37
C ILE A 51 -5.32 -1.74 -4.54
N LEU A 52 -4.49 -1.87 -5.58
CA LEU A 52 -3.71 -3.08 -5.84
C LEU A 52 -2.72 -3.36 -4.71
N VAL A 53 -2.01 -2.33 -4.25
CA VAL A 53 -1.08 -2.42 -3.13
C VAL A 53 -1.80 -2.83 -1.86
N GLU A 54 -2.92 -2.18 -1.51
CA GLU A 54 -3.69 -2.55 -0.33
C GLU A 54 -4.13 -4.03 -0.37
N HIS A 55 -4.59 -4.50 -1.53
CA HIS A 55 -5.02 -5.89 -1.69
C HIS A 55 -3.86 -6.87 -1.50
N ALA A 56 -2.73 -6.63 -2.15
CA ALA A 56 -1.54 -7.47 -2.04
C ALA A 56 -1.03 -7.56 -0.59
N VAL A 57 -0.94 -6.42 0.11
CA VAL A 57 -0.51 -6.40 1.51
C VAL A 57 -1.50 -7.16 2.42
N LYS A 58 -2.82 -7.02 2.20
CA LYS A 58 -3.84 -7.77 2.95
C LYS A 58 -3.76 -9.27 2.77
N ASP A 59 -3.31 -9.72 1.60
CA ASP A 59 -3.15 -11.14 1.32
C ASP A 59 -1.87 -11.67 1.95
N ARG A 60 -0.76 -10.91 1.91
CA ARG A 60 0.48 -11.25 2.62
C ARG A 60 0.32 -11.30 4.15
N LEU A 61 -0.46 -10.39 4.74
CA LEU A 61 -0.74 -10.37 6.18
C LEU A 61 -1.74 -11.44 6.65
N ARG A 62 -2.44 -12.11 5.72
CA ARG A 62 -3.38 -13.20 6.02
C ARG A 62 -2.75 -14.59 5.96
N GLN A 63 -1.58 -14.71 5.34
CA GLN A 63 -0.78 -15.93 5.28
C GLN A 63 0.05 -16.08 6.56
#